data_AF-A0A820F510-F1
#
_entry.id   AF-A0A820F510-F1
#
_cell.length_a   1.000
_cell.length_b   1.000
_cell.length_c   1.000
_cell.angle_alpha   90.00
_cell.angle_beta   90.00
_cell.angle_gamma   90.00
#
_symmetry.space_group_name_H-M   'P 1'
#
loop_
_entity.id
_entity.type
_entity.pdbx_description
1 polymer ?
#
loop_
_entity_poly.entity_id
_entity_poly.type
_entity_poly.pdbx_seq_one_letter_code
_entity_poly.pdbx_strand_id
1 'polypeptide(L)'
;MWVNKVVWKHLAVTEDGRPTVYYQFLANIIEQNLTETVLPVSMSSIIGARFLRTYQFRPQLIYLDSAHEQGETLIELALYWNILQAGGVLFGDDWGWLSVRCDVKKFMYMRNITTEHFGNTWLMKKTLN
;
A
#
# COMPACT_ATOMS: atom_id res chain seq x y z
N MET A 1 -14.26 3.73 7.09
CA MET A 1 -13.56 2.68 7.86
C MET A 1 -13.08 3.18 9.23
N TRP A 2 -12.50 4.38 9.32
CA TRP A 2 -11.97 4.99 10.56
C TRP A 2 -12.97 5.65 11.52
N VAL A 3 -14.26 5.29 11.50
CA VAL A 3 -15.26 5.87 12.44
C VAL A 3 -15.65 4.87 13.54
N ASN A 4 -15.09 3.66 13.48
CA ASN A 4 -15.38 2.61 14.43
C ASN A 4 -14.57 2.85 15.71
N LYS A 5 -15.27 3.14 16.82
CA LYS A 5 -14.66 3.36 18.14
C LYS A 5 -13.80 2.18 18.63
N VAL A 6 -14.06 0.97 18.16
CA VAL A 6 -13.25 -0.22 18.46
C VAL A 6 -11.88 -0.12 17.79
N VAL A 7 -11.83 0.24 16.51
CA VAL A 7 -10.58 0.41 15.75
C VAL A 7 -9.75 1.55 16.36
N TRP A 8 -10.37 2.67 16.72
CA TRP A 8 -9.70 3.76 17.43
C TRP A 8 -9.09 3.35 18.75
N LYS A 9 -9.76 2.49 19.53
CA LYS A 9 -9.21 2.02 20.81
C LYS A 9 -7.89 1.28 20.61
N HIS A 10 -7.66 0.62 19.48
CA HIS A 10 -6.42 -0.08 19.17
C HIS A 10 -5.35 0.82 18.52
N LEU A 11 -5.76 1.81 17.74
CA LEU A 11 -4.83 2.74 17.07
C LEU A 11 -4.37 3.89 17.97
N ALA A 12 -5.22 4.30 18.91
CA ALA A 12 -4.93 5.34 19.87
C ALA A 12 -4.14 4.82 21.09
N VAL A 13 -3.90 3.51 21.20
CA VAL A 13 -2.96 3.00 22.21
C VAL A 13 -1.58 3.44 21.78
N THR A 14 -0.99 4.29 22.61
CA THR A 14 0.39 4.72 22.47
C THR A 14 1.18 4.27 23.68
N GLU A 15 2.40 3.82 23.45
CA GLU A 15 3.42 3.60 24.48
C GLU A 15 4.51 4.62 24.21
N ASP A 16 4.79 5.48 25.20
CA ASP A 16 5.72 6.62 25.07
C ASP A 16 5.45 7.51 23.83
N GLY A 17 4.18 7.70 23.49
CA GLY A 17 3.76 8.51 22.33
C GLY A 17 3.87 7.81 20.97
N ARG A 18 4.18 6.51 20.92
CA ARG A 18 4.26 5.72 19.68
C ARG A 18 3.06 4.78 19.54
N PRO A 19 2.38 4.73 18.37
CA PRO A 19 1.31 3.77 18.14
C PRO A 19 1.79 2.33 18.31
N THR A 20 1.03 1.52 19.04
CA THR A 20 1.38 0.10 19.28
C THR A 20 0.86 -0.84 18.19
N VAL A 21 0.17 -0.31 17.17
CA VAL A 21 -0.43 -1.10 16.08
C VAL A 21 0.58 -2.02 15.38
N TYR A 22 1.83 -1.58 15.23
CA TYR A 22 2.88 -2.40 14.64
C TYR A 22 3.19 -3.63 15.52
N TYR A 23 3.34 -3.45 16.84
CA TYR A 23 3.57 -4.56 17.76
C TYR A 23 2.38 -5.51 17.84
N GLN A 24 1.15 -4.97 17.79
CA GLN A 24 -0.05 -5.80 17.71
C GLN A 24 -0.07 -6.64 16.43
N PHE A 25 0.32 -6.06 15.28
CA PHE A 25 0.45 -6.81 14.04
C PHE A 25 1.47 -7.95 14.17
N LEU A 26 2.65 -7.69 14.75
CA LEU A 26 3.64 -8.74 15.01
C LEU A 26 3.10 -9.87 15.88
N ALA A 27 2.42 -9.51 16.98
CA ALA A 27 1.79 -10.49 17.89
C ALA A 27 0.77 -11.37 17.14
N ASN A 28 -0.07 -10.77 16.29
CA ASN A 28 -1.04 -11.49 15.48
C ASN A 28 -0.35 -12.45 14.48
N ILE A 29 0.74 -12.03 13.82
CA ILE A 29 1.49 -12.89 12.89
C ILE A 29 2.08 -14.10 13.61
N ILE A 30 2.61 -13.92 14.82
CA ILE A 30 3.15 -15.02 15.64
C ILE A 30 2.02 -15.96 16.08
N GLU A 31 0.93 -15.42 16.62
CA GLU A 31 -0.23 -16.20 17.08
C GLU A 31 -0.84 -17.06 15.97
N GLN A 32 -0.85 -16.53 14.74
CA GLN A 32 -1.36 -17.24 13.57
C GLN A 32 -0.31 -18.14 12.88
N ASN A 33 0.91 -18.29 13.44
CA ASN A 33 2.01 -19.08 12.89
C ASN A 33 2.41 -18.68 11.44
N LEU A 34 2.39 -17.38 11.13
CA LEU A 34 2.66 -16.85 9.79
C LEU A 34 4.10 -16.33 9.59
N THR A 35 5.00 -16.57 10.55
CA THR A 35 6.37 -16.01 10.56
C THR A 35 7.25 -16.45 9.38
N GLU A 36 6.97 -17.62 8.79
CA GLU A 36 7.69 -18.12 7.60
C GLU A 36 7.12 -17.57 6.27
N THR A 37 5.97 -16.90 6.31
CA THR A 37 5.27 -16.39 5.12
C THR A 37 5.25 -14.87 5.07
N VAL A 38 5.14 -14.22 6.22
CA VAL A 38 5.03 -12.76 6.35
C VAL A 38 6.30 -12.22 6.99
N LEU A 39 7.00 -11.35 6.27
CA LEU A 39 8.14 -10.57 6.78
C LEU A 39 7.69 -9.12 7.04
N PRO A 40 7.44 -8.72 8.29
CA PRO A 40 7.12 -7.34 8.64
C PRO A 40 8.33 -6.44 8.48
N VAL A 41 8.16 -5.28 7.83
CA VAL A 41 9.23 -4.31 7.62
C VAL A 41 8.77 -2.96 8.15
N SER A 42 9.47 -2.43 9.16
CA SER A 42 9.15 -1.14 9.77
C SER A 42 9.94 -0.01 9.11
N MET A 43 9.34 0.62 8.10
CA MET A 43 9.87 1.80 7.43
C MET A 43 8.76 2.57 6.73
N SER A 44 9.02 3.83 6.37
CA SER A 44 8.09 4.56 5.51
C SER A 44 8.03 3.92 4.12
N SER A 45 6.87 4.01 3.49
CA SER A 45 6.58 3.41 2.19
C SER A 45 7.61 3.76 1.10
N ILE A 46 8.03 5.03 1.03
CA ILE A 46 9.09 5.48 0.09
C ILE A 46 10.42 4.76 0.33
N ILE A 47 10.82 4.60 1.59
CA ILE A 47 12.04 3.86 1.95
C ILE A 47 11.87 2.37 1.66
N GLY A 48 10.68 1.81 1.89
CA GLY A 48 10.30 0.44 1.51
C GLY A 48 10.47 0.16 0.03
N ALA A 49 9.91 1.00 -0.83
CA ALA A 49 10.06 0.84 -2.28
C ALA A 49 11.53 0.91 -2.72
N ARG A 50 12.33 1.81 -2.13
CA ARG A 50 13.77 1.91 -2.41
C ARG A 50 14.54 0.69 -1.94
N PHE A 51 14.26 0.20 -0.74
CA PHE A 51 14.84 -1.02 -0.20
C PHE A 51 14.58 -2.21 -1.13
N LEU A 52 13.31 -2.45 -1.49
CA LEU A 52 12.92 -3.53 -2.41
C LEU A 52 13.60 -3.40 -3.77
N ARG A 53 13.71 -2.17 -4.30
CA ARG A 53 14.41 -1.89 -5.55
C ARG A 53 15.89 -2.24 -5.47
N THR A 54 16.58 -1.87 -4.40
CA THR A 54 18.02 -2.14 -4.19
C THR A 54 18.31 -3.64 -4.23
N TYR A 55 17.46 -4.44 -3.60
CA TYR A 55 17.56 -5.90 -3.60
C TYR A 55 16.88 -6.57 -4.81
N GLN A 56 16.52 -5.78 -5.82
CA GLN A 56 15.97 -6.26 -7.09
C GLN A 56 14.71 -7.12 -6.97
N PHE A 57 13.91 -6.93 -5.91
CA PHE A 57 12.61 -7.58 -5.80
C PHE A 57 11.70 -7.20 -6.98
N ARG A 58 10.96 -8.19 -7.47
CA ARG A 58 9.99 -8.05 -8.56
C ARG A 58 8.67 -8.72 -8.18
N PRO A 59 7.88 -8.09 -7.28
CA PRO A 59 6.61 -8.66 -6.86
C PRO A 59 5.65 -8.80 -8.04
N GLN A 60 4.80 -9.82 -7.95
CA GLN A 60 3.71 -10.09 -8.90
C GLN A 60 2.46 -9.28 -8.59
N LEU A 61 2.31 -8.92 -7.32
CA LEU A 61 1.16 -8.26 -6.75
C LEU A 61 1.63 -7.24 -5.72
N ILE A 62 1.10 -6.01 -5.79
CA ILE A 62 1.37 -4.94 -4.83
C ILE A 62 0.04 -4.32 -4.42
N TYR A 63 -0.23 -4.27 -3.12
CA TYR A 63 -1.34 -3.52 -2.52
C TYR A 63 -0.81 -2.20 -1.95
N LEU A 64 -1.47 -1.09 -2.25
CA LEU A 64 -1.16 0.23 -1.69
C LEU A 64 -2.34 0.79 -0.88
N ASP A 65 -2.03 1.25 0.32
CA ASP A 65 -2.92 2.01 1.21
C ASP A 65 -2.14 3.25 1.68
N SER A 66 -2.31 4.34 0.93
CA SER A 66 -1.47 5.53 0.98
C SER A 66 -1.98 6.54 2.02
N ALA A 67 -1.23 7.61 2.29
CA ALA A 67 -1.57 8.61 3.33
C ALA A 67 -2.81 9.49 3.03
N HIS A 68 -3.55 9.21 1.94
CA HIS A 68 -4.76 9.92 1.48
C HIS A 68 -4.61 11.44 1.28
N GLU A 69 -3.39 11.98 1.34
CA GLU A 69 -3.08 13.36 0.97
C GLU A 69 -2.81 13.48 -0.53
N GLN A 70 -3.07 14.67 -1.07
CA GLN A 70 -2.89 14.93 -2.50
C GLN A 70 -1.40 14.82 -2.89
N GLY A 71 -1.09 13.95 -3.85
CA GLY A 71 0.25 13.73 -4.38
C GLY A 71 0.97 12.53 -3.77
N GLU A 72 0.64 12.13 -2.54
CA GLU A 72 1.30 11.01 -1.86
C GLU A 72 1.04 9.68 -2.58
N THR A 73 -0.21 9.42 -2.98
CA THR A 73 -0.57 8.21 -3.74
C THR A 73 0.15 8.18 -5.09
N LEU A 74 0.27 9.32 -5.77
CA LEU A 74 0.99 9.40 -7.06
C LEU A 74 2.47 9.03 -6.92
N ILE A 75 3.13 9.49 -5.84
CA ILE A 75 4.54 9.18 -5.57
C ILE A 75 4.71 7.68 -5.34
N GLU A 76 3.88 7.08 -4.50
CA GLU A 76 3.94 5.64 -4.22
C GLU A 76 3.62 4.80 -5.46
N LEU A 77 2.59 5.15 -6.22
CA LEU A 77 2.28 4.52 -7.51
C LEU A 77 3.51 4.49 -8.42
N ALA A 78 4.20 5.63 -8.57
CA ALA A 78 5.39 5.70 -9.41
C ALA A 78 6.54 4.81 -8.89
N LEU A 79 6.77 4.78 -7.57
CA LEU A 79 7.82 3.98 -6.96
C LEU A 79 7.55 2.47 -7.06
N TYR A 80 6.34 2.05 -6.68
CA TYR A 80 5.96 0.64 -6.66
C TYR A 80 5.72 0.07 -8.06
N TRP A 81 5.23 0.87 -9.01
CA TRP A 81 5.12 0.46 -10.40
C TRP A 81 6.48 0.11 -11.01
N ASN A 82 7.56 0.80 -10.61
CA ASN A 82 8.90 0.53 -11.11
C ASN A 82 9.46 -0.82 -10.65
N ILE A 83 9.05 -1.31 -9.49
CA ILE A 83 9.49 -2.63 -8.98
C ILE A 83 8.52 -3.75 -9.33
N LEU A 84 7.26 -3.45 -9.66
CA LEU A 84 6.30 -4.46 -10.12
C LEU A 84 6.81 -5.18 -11.37
N GLN A 85 6.72 -6.52 -11.39
CA GLN A 85 7.08 -7.29 -12.58
C GLN A 85 6.15 -7.00 -13.77
N ALA A 86 6.63 -7.26 -14.99
CA ALA A 86 5.75 -7.25 -16.18
C ALA A 86 4.61 -8.27 -16.02
N GLY A 87 3.40 -7.90 -16.42
CA GLY A 87 2.20 -8.72 -16.19
C GLY A 87 1.64 -8.69 -14.76
N GLY A 88 2.35 -8.07 -13.81
CA GLY A 88 1.90 -7.95 -12.42
C GLY A 88 0.74 -6.96 -12.24
N VAL A 89 0.15 -6.98 -11.03
CA VAL A 89 -0.97 -6.12 -10.65
C VAL A 89 -0.57 -5.19 -9.51
N LEU A 90 -0.88 -3.90 -9.67
CA LEU A 90 -0.86 -2.92 -8.59
C LEU A 90 -2.29 -2.52 -8.29
N PHE A 91 -2.71 -2.64 -7.05
CA PHE A 91 -4.06 -2.30 -6.62
C PHE A 91 -4.03 -1.60 -5.26
N GLY A 92 -5.13 -0.96 -4.89
CA GLY A 92 -5.26 -0.25 -3.62
C GLY A 92 -6.71 0.09 -3.34
N ASP A 93 -6.96 0.66 -2.16
CA ASP A 93 -8.29 1.05 -1.71
C ASP A 93 -8.52 2.57 -1.84
N ASP A 94 -9.64 3.06 -1.34
CA ASP A 94 -9.97 4.48 -1.21
C ASP A 94 -10.23 5.21 -2.53
N TRP A 95 -10.77 4.52 -3.53
CA TRP A 95 -11.30 5.13 -4.75
C TRP A 95 -12.37 6.20 -4.48
N GLY A 96 -13.13 6.06 -3.39
CA GLY A 96 -14.07 7.07 -2.94
C GLY A 96 -13.41 8.37 -2.47
N TRP A 97 -12.14 8.33 -2.10
CA TRP A 97 -11.38 9.47 -1.60
C TRP A 97 -10.85 10.32 -2.76
N LEU A 98 -11.18 11.62 -2.77
CA LEU A 98 -10.95 12.47 -3.93
C LEU A 98 -9.47 12.60 -4.31
N SER A 99 -8.58 12.84 -3.35
CA SER A 99 -7.13 12.93 -3.57
C SER A 99 -6.55 11.65 -4.17
N VAL A 100 -6.88 10.49 -3.57
CA VAL A 100 -6.46 9.16 -4.06
C VAL A 100 -6.92 8.96 -5.51
N ARG A 101 -8.22 9.17 -5.79
CA ARG A 101 -8.77 9.00 -7.14
C ARG A 101 -8.14 9.94 -8.16
N CYS A 102 -7.86 11.19 -7.77
CA CYS A 102 -7.17 12.15 -8.64
C CYS A 102 -5.75 11.69 -8.96
N ASP A 103 -5.01 11.19 -7.98
CA ASP A 103 -3.66 10.68 -8.16
C ASP A 103 -3.60 9.42 -9.02
N VAL A 104 -4.50 8.46 -8.80
CA VAL A 104 -4.63 7.26 -9.63
C VAL A 104 -4.92 7.65 -11.08
N LYS A 105 -5.90 8.52 -11.33
CA LYS A 105 -6.22 9.00 -12.69
C LYS A 105 -5.06 9.73 -13.35
N LYS A 106 -4.34 10.56 -12.59
CA LYS A 106 -3.16 11.26 -13.09
C LYS A 106 -2.06 10.27 -13.48
N PHE A 107 -1.81 9.25 -12.65
CA PHE A 107 -0.84 8.21 -12.94
C PHE A 107 -1.20 7.41 -14.20
N MET A 108 -2.47 7.01 -14.35
CA MET A 108 -2.98 6.34 -15.54
C MET A 108 -2.69 7.14 -16.81
N TYR A 109 -3.00 8.44 -16.79
CA TYR A 109 -2.76 9.35 -17.91
C TYR A 109 -1.26 9.44 -18.24
N MET A 110 -0.40 9.59 -17.23
CA MET A 110 1.07 9.64 -17.41
C MET A 110 1.67 8.36 -17.97
N ARG A 111 1.01 7.21 -17.80
CA ARG A 111 1.49 5.90 -18.23
C ARG A 111 0.76 5.36 -19.46
N ASN A 112 -0.28 6.04 -19.92
CA ASN A 112 -1.16 5.58 -20.98
C ASN A 112 -1.72 4.17 -20.69
N ILE A 113 -2.20 3.95 -19.45
CA ILE A 113 -2.80 2.68 -18.99
C ILE A 113 -4.23 2.91 -18.50
N THR A 114 -5.00 1.84 -18.45
CA THR A 114 -6.34 1.82 -17.86
C THR A 114 -6.31 1.35 -16.41
N THR A 115 -7.34 1.74 -15.64
CA THR A 115 -7.63 1.19 -14.30
C THR A 115 -9.01 0.58 -14.33
N GLU A 116 -9.20 -0.48 -13.56
CA GLU A 116 -10.52 -0.95 -13.16
C GLU A 116 -10.75 -0.55 -11.71
N HIS A 117 -12.02 -0.44 -11.29
CA HIS A 117 -12.36 -0.26 -9.89
C HIS A 117 -13.62 -1.04 -9.53
N PHE A 118 -13.62 -1.62 -8.33
CA PHE A 118 -14.70 -2.43 -7.77
C PHE A 118 -15.07 -1.85 -6.41
N GLY A 119 -16.15 -1.06 -6.36
CA GLY A 119 -16.49 -0.30 -5.17
C GLY A 119 -15.39 0.71 -4.84
N ASN A 120 -14.74 0.52 -3.68
CA ASN A 120 -13.68 1.39 -3.17
C ASN A 120 -12.28 0.97 -3.63
N THR A 121 -12.12 -0.25 -4.16
CA THR A 121 -10.82 -0.78 -4.60
C THR A 121 -10.57 -0.44 -6.07
N TRP A 122 -9.35 0.00 -6.40
CA TRP A 122 -8.88 0.24 -7.76
C TRP A 122 -7.70 -0.68 -8.09
N LEU A 123 -7.53 -1.04 -9.37
CA LEU A 123 -6.41 -1.88 -9.82
C LEU A 123 -5.94 -1.53 -11.23
N MET A 124 -4.64 -1.70 -11.44
CA MET A 124 -3.92 -1.51 -12.70
C MET A 124 -3.04 -2.72 -12.99
N LYS A 125 -3.10 -3.23 -14.21
CA LYS A 125 -2.25 -4.32 -14.69
C LYS A 125 -1.08 -3.76 -15.49
N LYS A 126 0.14 -4.19 -15.16
CA LYS A 126 1.34 -3.83 -15.91
C LYS A 126 1.44 -4.68 -17.16
N THR A 127 1.75 -4.06 -18.29
CA THR A 127 1.86 -4.75 -19.59
C THR A 127 2.90 -5.87 -19.54
N LEU A 128 2.66 -6.94 -20.29
CA LEU A 128 3.66 -7.96 -20.59
C LEU A 128 4.65 -7.33 -21.58
N ASN A 129 5.92 -7.26 -21.20
CA ASN A 129 6.98 -6.84 -22.13
C ASN A 129 7.30 -7.97 -23.11
#